data_AF-A0A7C4GEL4-F1
#
_entry.id   AF-A0A7C4GEL4-F1
#
_cell.length_a   1.000
_cell.length_b   1.000
_cell.length_c   1.000
_cell.angle_alpha   90.00
_cell.angle_beta   90.00
_cell.angle_gamma   90.00
#
_symmetry.space_group_name_H-M   'P 1'
#
loop_
_entity.id
_entity.type
_entity.pdbx_description
1 polymer ?
#
loop_
_entity_poly.entity_id
_entity_poly.type
_entity_poly.pdbx_seq_one_letter_code
_entity_poly.pdbx_strand_id
1 'polypeptide(L)'
;MLGGTGGGTGFTMELRIAPTERPDAYTWTIIYDGQMGRQERPYLLRVKDAVRGEYVIDEANGIVLPTRLIGDTLFSSFVVQGARVSVREQLRDAGTPQERIEVELLTLDEGAPVRSGGTGGVPEVLGWSPRSLQRAVLRRE
;
A
#
# COMPACT_ATOMS: atom_id res chain seq x y z
N MET A 1 0.90 -16.98 -8.89
CA MET A 1 -0.31 -16.21 -8.52
C MET A 1 -0.28 -16.12 -6.98
N LEU A 2 -0.83 -15.11 -6.30
CA LEU A 2 -0.66 -14.99 -4.81
C LEU A 2 -2.02 -14.77 -4.15
N GLY A 3 -2.57 -15.69 -3.34
CA GLY A 3 -3.85 -15.46 -2.62
C GLY A 3 -3.68 -15.37 -1.09
N GLY A 4 -4.26 -14.35 -0.45
CA GLY A 4 -4.31 -14.22 1.02
C GLY A 4 -5.74 -14.25 1.59
N THR A 5 -5.95 -14.92 2.73
CA THR A 5 -7.22 -14.98 3.48
C THR A 5 -7.22 -14.01 4.67
N GLY A 6 -7.96 -12.90 4.58
CA GLY A 6 -8.21 -11.98 5.69
C GLY A 6 -9.54 -12.31 6.37
N GLY A 7 -9.53 -12.49 7.70
CA GLY A 7 -10.73 -12.74 8.50
C GLY A 7 -11.60 -11.48 8.66
N GLY A 8 -12.82 -11.55 8.13
CA GLY A 8 -13.85 -10.50 8.21
C GLY A 8 -14.32 -10.08 6.82
N THR A 9 -15.48 -10.61 6.37
CA THR A 9 -16.07 -10.50 5.02
C THR A 9 -15.14 -10.97 3.91
N GLY A 10 -15.32 -12.22 3.46
CA GLY A 10 -14.40 -12.93 2.57
C GLY A 10 -14.14 -12.21 1.25
N PHE A 11 -12.96 -11.62 1.14
CA PHE A 11 -12.30 -11.33 -0.12
C PHE A 11 -10.85 -11.82 -0.03
N THR A 12 -10.32 -12.34 -1.12
CA THR A 12 -8.90 -12.62 -1.27
C THR A 12 -8.22 -11.46 -1.99
N MET A 13 -6.97 -11.21 -1.63
CA MET A 13 -6.15 -10.22 -2.30
C MET A 13 -4.94 -10.92 -2.93
N GLU A 14 -4.62 -10.51 -4.14
CA GLU A 14 -3.46 -10.94 -4.91
C GLU A 14 -2.68 -9.73 -5.42
N LEU A 15 -1.36 -9.84 -5.44
CA LEU A 15 -0.47 -8.91 -6.14
C LEU A 15 0.36 -9.69 -7.16
N ARG A 16 0.27 -9.33 -8.44
CA ARG A 16 1.14 -9.88 -9.48
C ARG A 16 2.15 -8.84 -9.89
N ILE A 17 3.42 -9.21 -9.77
CA ILE A 17 4.56 -8.38 -10.15
C ILE A 17 5.33 -9.11 -11.24
N ALA A 18 5.61 -8.42 -12.34
CA ALA A 18 6.46 -8.94 -13.42
C ALA A 18 7.27 -7.79 -14.04
N PRO A 19 8.47 -8.07 -14.58
CA PRO A 19 9.19 -7.07 -15.37
C PRO A 19 8.39 -6.68 -16.61
N THR A 20 8.56 -5.44 -17.06
CA THR A 20 8.07 -4.99 -18.38
C THR A 20 9.23 -4.90 -19.38
N GLU A 21 8.94 -4.54 -20.64
CA GLU A 21 9.97 -4.21 -21.63
C GLU A 21 10.80 -2.99 -21.22
N ARG A 22 10.25 -2.12 -20.36
CA ARG A 22 10.96 -0.97 -19.82
C ARG A 22 11.70 -1.37 -18.54
N PRO A 23 13.01 -1.13 -18.45
CA PRO A 23 13.81 -1.54 -17.28
C PRO A 23 13.45 -0.77 -16.01
N ASP A 24 12.80 0.37 -16.13
CA ASP A 24 12.34 1.23 -15.04
C ASP A 24 10.85 1.00 -14.68
N ALA A 25 10.23 -0.06 -15.18
CA ALA A 25 8.83 -0.37 -14.87
C ALA A 25 8.57 -1.86 -14.68
N TYR A 26 7.70 -2.13 -13.70
CA TYR A 26 7.17 -3.46 -13.39
C TYR A 26 5.64 -3.41 -13.48
N THR A 27 5.02 -4.52 -13.87
CA THR A 27 3.59 -4.69 -13.63
C THR A 27 3.36 -4.73 -12.12
N TRP A 28 2.24 -4.14 -11.69
CA TRP A 28 1.83 -4.08 -10.30
C TRP A 28 0.34 -4.34 -10.21
N THR A 29 -0.06 -5.54 -10.61
CA THR A 29 -1.49 -5.86 -10.74
C THR A 29 -2.04 -6.30 -9.40
N ILE A 30 -2.87 -5.46 -8.79
CA ILE A 30 -3.62 -5.82 -7.59
C ILE A 30 -4.92 -6.50 -8.04
N ILE A 31 -5.28 -7.60 -7.40
CA ILE A 31 -6.52 -8.32 -7.69
C ILE A 31 -7.26 -8.52 -6.39
N TYR A 32 -8.50 -8.04 -6.37
CA TYR A 32 -9.44 -8.29 -5.29
C TYR A 32 -10.47 -9.28 -5.78
N ASP A 33 -10.68 -10.37 -5.06
CA ASP A 33 -11.73 -11.33 -5.40
C ASP A 33 -12.66 -11.51 -4.19
N GLY A 34 -13.93 -11.16 -4.35
CA GLY A 34 -14.89 -11.14 -3.26
C GLY A 34 -16.33 -11.05 -3.75
N GLN A 35 -17.22 -10.54 -2.91
CA GLN A 35 -18.66 -10.49 -3.19
C GLN A 35 -19.02 -9.69 -4.47
N MET A 36 -18.20 -8.72 -4.85
CA MET A 36 -18.38 -7.93 -6.07
C MET A 36 -17.68 -8.54 -7.30
N GLY A 37 -17.28 -9.80 -7.20
CA GLY A 37 -16.49 -10.51 -8.21
C GLY A 37 -15.02 -10.12 -8.20
N ARG A 38 -14.27 -10.74 -9.12
CA ARG A 38 -12.85 -10.53 -9.31
C ARG A 38 -12.60 -9.20 -10.03
N GLN A 39 -11.90 -8.30 -9.36
CA GLN A 39 -11.51 -6.99 -9.87
C GLN A 39 -9.99 -6.94 -10.01
N GLU A 40 -9.53 -6.78 -11.25
CA GLU A 40 -8.11 -6.58 -11.55
C GLU A 40 -7.81 -5.09 -11.70
N ARG A 41 -6.71 -4.67 -11.08
CA ARG A 41 -6.20 -3.30 -11.08
C ARG A 41 -4.81 -3.31 -11.72
N PRO A 42 -4.72 -3.15 -13.06
CA PRO A 42 -3.50 -3.36 -13.82
C PRO A 42 -2.57 -2.14 -13.74
N TYR A 43 -1.99 -1.91 -12.57
CA TYR A 43 -1.11 -0.78 -12.34
C TYR A 43 0.32 -1.05 -12.79
N LEU A 44 1.14 0.00 -12.78
CA LEU A 44 2.58 -0.09 -12.98
C LEU A 44 3.32 0.45 -11.76
N LEU A 45 4.36 -0.25 -11.31
CA LEU A 45 5.36 0.33 -10.44
C LEU A 45 6.47 0.90 -11.31
N ARG A 46 6.67 2.22 -11.29
CA ARG A 46 7.72 2.90 -12.05
C ARG A 46 8.82 3.41 -11.12
N VAL A 47 10.07 3.20 -11.51
CA VAL A 47 11.25 3.72 -10.81
C VAL A 47 11.38 5.20 -11.12
N LYS A 48 11.43 6.04 -10.08
CA LYS A 48 11.69 7.48 -10.23
C LYS A 48 13.14 7.81 -9.89
N ASP A 49 13.63 7.29 -8.77
CA ASP A 49 15.03 7.35 -8.36
C ASP A 49 15.34 6.15 -7.45
N ALA A 50 15.99 5.12 -8.01
CA ALA A 50 16.32 3.91 -7.27
C ALA A 50 17.30 4.15 -6.12
N VAL A 51 18.21 5.12 -6.24
CA VAL A 51 19.21 5.43 -5.21
C VAL A 51 18.55 6.04 -3.97
N ARG A 52 17.51 6.85 -4.18
CA ARG A 52 16.72 7.47 -3.10
C ARG A 52 15.56 6.60 -2.62
N GLY A 53 15.34 5.46 -3.28
CA GLY A 53 14.20 4.58 -3.08
C GLY A 53 12.87 5.21 -3.51
N GLU A 54 12.86 6.14 -4.45
CA GLU A 54 11.66 6.82 -4.93
C GLU A 54 11.05 6.07 -6.13
N TYR A 55 9.76 5.74 -6.01
CA TYR A 55 8.96 5.06 -7.02
C TYR A 55 7.61 5.76 -7.16
N VAL A 56 6.83 5.33 -8.15
CA VAL A 56 5.41 5.67 -8.24
C VAL A 56 4.60 4.45 -8.62
N ILE A 57 3.41 4.30 -8.03
CA ILE A 57 2.38 3.39 -8.54
C ILE A 57 1.50 4.21 -9.48
N ASP A 58 1.47 3.83 -10.75
CA ASP A 58 0.71 4.46 -11.81
C ASP A 58 -0.53 3.62 -12.13
N GLU A 59 -1.71 4.15 -11.87
CA GLU A 59 -2.97 3.43 -12.07
C GLU A 59 -3.47 3.47 -13.52
N ALA A 60 -2.73 4.11 -14.44
CA ALA A 60 -3.07 4.26 -15.86
C ALA A 60 -4.42 4.96 -16.12
N ASN A 61 -4.92 5.72 -15.15
CA ASN A 61 -6.17 6.49 -15.23
C ASN A 61 -5.95 7.98 -14.86
N GLY A 62 -4.69 8.42 -14.80
CA GLY A 62 -4.28 9.76 -14.34
C GLY A 62 -3.94 9.85 -12.86
N ILE A 63 -4.18 8.79 -12.07
CA ILE A 63 -3.76 8.70 -10.67
C ILE A 63 -2.34 8.14 -10.61
N VAL A 64 -1.47 8.88 -9.92
CA VAL A 64 -0.08 8.50 -9.65
C VAL A 64 0.15 8.61 -8.15
N LEU A 65 0.42 7.49 -7.51
CA LEU A 65 0.67 7.41 -6.07
C LEU A 65 2.19 7.50 -5.82
N PRO A 66 2.68 8.53 -5.12
CA PRO A 66 4.07 8.59 -4.71
C PRO A 66 4.37 7.46 -3.73
N THR A 67 5.46 6.75 -3.99
CA THR A 67 5.80 5.54 -3.25
C THR A 67 7.28 5.55 -2.90
N ARG A 68 7.64 5.12 -1.70
CA ARG A 68 9.04 5.08 -1.26
C ARG A 68 9.41 3.73 -0.67
N LEU A 69 10.51 3.16 -1.16
CA LEU A 69 11.16 2.01 -0.57
C LEU A 69 12.08 2.49 0.56
N ILE A 70 11.83 2.03 1.77
CA ILE A 70 12.67 2.29 2.94
C ILE A 70 12.96 0.95 3.60
N GLY A 71 14.24 0.53 3.56
CA GLY A 71 14.61 -0.83 3.95
C GLY A 71 14.02 -1.87 3.00
N ASP A 72 13.29 -2.84 3.55
CA ASP A 72 12.59 -3.91 2.84
C ASP A 72 11.10 -3.62 2.60
N THR A 73 10.68 -2.37 2.85
CA THR A 73 9.27 -1.99 2.90
C THR A 73 8.97 -0.87 1.92
N LEU A 74 7.97 -1.09 1.08
CA LEU A 74 7.40 -0.09 0.19
C LEU A 74 6.26 0.64 0.92
N PHE A 75 6.34 1.97 0.97
CA PHE A 75 5.36 2.83 1.62
C PHE A 75 4.68 3.74 0.61
N SER A 76 3.36 3.84 0.67
CA SER A 76 2.60 4.91 0.00
C SER A 76 1.58 5.50 0.97
N SER A 77 1.25 6.77 0.79
CA SER A 77 0.21 7.45 1.57
C SER A 77 -0.49 8.45 0.67
N PHE A 78 -1.80 8.36 0.59
CA PHE A 78 -2.61 9.17 -0.30
C PHE A 78 -3.99 9.44 0.32
N VAL A 79 -4.64 10.50 -0.17
CA VAL A 79 -5.98 10.88 0.26
C VAL A 79 -6.94 10.63 -0.89
N VAL A 80 -8.02 9.91 -0.61
CA VAL A 80 -9.08 9.63 -1.57
C VAL A 80 -10.42 9.81 -0.87
N GLN A 81 -11.28 10.66 -1.43
CA GLN A 81 -12.63 10.94 -0.89
C GLN A 81 -12.63 11.31 0.62
N GLY A 82 -11.64 12.09 1.07
CA GLY A 82 -11.53 12.56 2.46
C GLY A 82 -10.95 11.54 3.46
N ALA A 83 -10.57 10.34 2.99
CA ALA A 83 -9.87 9.35 3.79
C ALA A 83 -8.39 9.29 3.40
N ARG A 84 -7.50 9.35 4.38
CA ARG A 84 -6.08 9.06 4.19
C ARG A 84 -5.87 7.56 4.29
N VAL A 85 -5.27 6.97 3.28
CA VAL A 85 -4.85 5.57 3.27
C VAL A 85 -3.33 5.54 3.30
N SER A 86 -2.76 4.88 4.31
CA SER A 86 -1.33 4.58 4.37
C SER A 86 -1.14 3.10 4.12
N VAL A 87 -0.38 2.78 3.09
CA VAL A 87 -0.11 1.41 2.66
C VAL A 87 1.34 1.08 2.96
N ARG A 88 1.54 -0.12 3.49
CA ARG A 88 2.84 -0.70 3.77
C ARG A 88 2.90 -2.09 3.14
N GLU A 89 3.87 -2.33 2.29
CA GLU A 89 4.11 -3.62 1.65
C GLU A 89 5.55 -4.04 1.94
N GLN A 90 5.72 -4.97 2.88
CA GLN A 90 7.04 -5.41 3.33
C GLN A 90 7.38 -6.79 2.77
N LEU A 91 8.53 -6.90 2.10
CA LEU A 91 9.10 -8.19 1.71
C LEU A 91 9.70 -8.88 2.94
N ARG A 92 9.34 -10.15 3.15
CA ARG A 92 9.85 -10.99 4.23
C ARG A 92 10.48 -12.25 3.67
N ASP A 93 11.55 -12.69 4.34
CA ASP A 93 12.23 -13.97 4.06
C ASP A 93 12.60 -14.12 2.57
N ALA A 94 13.09 -13.03 1.98
CA ALA A 94 13.44 -12.95 0.56
C ALA A 94 14.41 -14.07 0.15
N GLY A 95 14.12 -14.72 -0.97
CA GLY A 95 14.92 -15.82 -1.51
C GLY A 95 14.74 -17.17 -0.80
N THR A 96 13.79 -17.29 0.14
CA THR A 96 13.48 -18.56 0.83
C THR A 96 12.12 -19.13 0.41
N PRO A 97 11.83 -20.41 0.72
CA PRO A 97 10.48 -20.97 0.54
C PRO A 97 9.38 -20.28 1.37
N GLN A 98 9.73 -19.42 2.33
CA GLN A 98 8.82 -18.65 3.16
C GLN A 98 8.66 -17.19 2.68
N GLU A 99 9.24 -16.85 1.53
CA GLU A 99 9.15 -15.53 0.91
C GLU A 99 7.69 -15.08 0.80
N ARG A 100 7.41 -13.90 1.35
CA ARG A 100 6.08 -13.31 1.35
C ARG A 100 6.14 -11.80 1.38
N ILE A 101 5.07 -11.16 0.92
CA ILE A 101 4.83 -9.74 1.15
C ILE A 101 3.75 -9.61 2.23
N GLU A 102 4.07 -8.92 3.31
CA GLU A 102 3.11 -8.51 4.33
C GLU A 102 2.55 -7.15 3.96
N VAL A 103 1.25 -7.09 3.71
CA VAL A 103 0.54 -5.88 3.29
C VAL A 103 -0.30 -5.36 4.44
N GLU A 104 -0.23 -4.07 4.72
CA GLU A 104 -1.05 -3.38 5.70
C GLU A 104 -1.61 -2.08 5.10
N LEU A 105 -2.93 -1.89 5.20
CA LEU A 105 -3.62 -0.66 4.82
C LEU A 105 -4.25 -0.06 6.07
N LEU A 106 -3.72 1.09 6.50
CA LEU A 106 -4.26 1.89 7.59
C LEU A 106 -5.06 3.05 7.01
N THR A 107 -6.36 3.09 7.29
CA THR A 107 -7.23 4.20 6.88
C THR A 107 -7.47 5.12 8.06
N LEU A 108 -7.30 6.43 7.85
CA LEU A 108 -7.67 7.49 8.78
C LEU A 108 -8.72 8.38 8.11
N ASP A 109 -9.70 8.85 8.87
CA ASP A 109 -10.56 9.94 8.41
C ASP A 109 -9.78 11.26 8.56
N GLU A 110 -9.63 12.06 7.49
CA GLU A 110 -8.89 13.34 7.61
C GLU A 110 -9.69 14.42 8.35
N GLY A 111 -11.00 14.21 8.51
CA GLY A 111 -11.89 15.14 9.20
C GLY A 111 -11.67 15.20 10.72
N ALA A 112 -11.85 16.40 11.27
CA ALA A 112 -11.92 16.67 12.72
C ALA A 112 -10.76 16.07 13.57
N PRO A 113 -9.50 16.49 13.35
CA PRO A 113 -8.40 16.06 14.21
C PRO A 113 -8.64 16.42 15.68
N VAL A 114 -8.12 15.58 16.57
CA VAL A 114 -7.96 15.93 17.98
C VAL A 114 -6.79 16.90 18.09
N ARG A 115 -7.06 18.12 18.54
CA ARG A 115 -6.05 19.15 18.81
C ARG A 115 -5.62 19.08 20.26
N SER A 116 -4.31 19.08 20.50
CA SER A 116 -3.73 19.12 21.85
C SER A 116 -2.43 19.94 21.87
N GLY A 117 -1.98 20.34 23.06
CA GLY A 117 -0.81 21.22 23.21
C GLY A 117 -1.11 22.68 22.88
N GLY A 118 -0.06 23.44 22.54
CA GLY A 118 -0.17 24.85 22.13
C GLY A 118 -0.13 25.89 23.27
N THR A 119 0.05 25.46 24.52
CA THR A 119 0.16 26.35 25.68
C THR A 119 1.45 26.09 26.47
N GLY A 120 1.97 27.12 27.15
CA GLY A 120 3.14 26.96 28.03
C GLY A 120 4.44 26.54 27.34
N GLY A 121 4.62 26.87 26.06
CA GLY A 121 5.79 26.46 25.27
C GLY A 121 5.73 25.04 24.73
N VAL A 122 4.62 24.31 24.94
CA VAL A 122 4.38 22.99 24.35
C VAL A 122 3.90 23.14 22.91
N PRO A 123 4.49 22.45 21.92
CA PRO A 123 4.02 22.47 20.54
C PRO A 123 2.56 22.02 20.41
N GLU A 124 1.83 22.59 19.46
CA GLU A 124 0.52 22.09 19.08
C GLU A 124 0.66 20.79 18.28
N VAL A 125 -0.22 19.81 18.55
CA VAL A 125 -0.28 18.53 17.86
C VAL A 125 -1.71 18.29 17.35
N LEU A 126 -1.81 17.85 16.10
CA LEU A 126 -3.03 17.31 15.52
C LEU A 126 -2.93 15.79 15.46
N GLY A 127 -3.92 15.11 16.01
CA GLY A 127 -4.03 13.65 16.00
C GLY A 127 -5.28 13.18 15.27
N TRP A 128 -5.18 12.05 14.58
CA TRP A 128 -6.30 11.39 13.92
C TRP A 128 -6.35 9.94 14.43
N SER A 129 -7.54 9.49 14.81
CA SER A 129 -7.76 8.10 15.17
C SER A 129 -7.85 7.25 13.91
N PRO A 130 -7.14 6.12 13.81
CA PRO A 130 -7.33 5.19 12.70
C PRO A 130 -8.76 4.63 12.68
N ARG A 131 -9.36 4.61 11.50
CA ARG A 131 -10.71 4.10 11.26
C ARG A 131 -10.73 2.60 11.03
N SER A 132 -9.76 2.10 10.26
CA SER A 132 -9.68 0.69 9.91
C SER A 132 -8.25 0.25 9.62
N LEU A 133 -7.98 -1.02 9.89
CA LEU A 133 -6.75 -1.70 9.54
C LEU A 133 -7.07 -2.96 8.74
N GLN A 134 -6.50 -3.08 7.55
CA GLN A 134 -6.59 -4.31 6.76
C GLN A 134 -5.19 -4.90 6.60
N ARG A 135 -5.09 -6.23 6.68
CA ARG A 135 -3.84 -6.96 6.53
C ARG A 135 -4.00 -8.10 5.56
N ALA A 136 -2.97 -8.33 4.75
CA ALA A 136 -2.87 -9.49 3.89
C ALA A 136 -1.44 -10.03 3.90
N VAL A 137 -1.31 -11.32 3.61
CA VAL A 137 -0.03 -11.99 3.40
C VAL A 137 -0.06 -12.59 2.00
N LEU A 138 0.85 -12.17 1.14
CA LEU A 138 0.97 -12.63 -0.23
C LEU A 138 2.19 -13.53 -0.32
N ARG A 139 2.02 -14.81 -0.68
CA ARG A 139 3.11 -15.78 -0.79
C ARG A 139 3.34 -16.16 -2.23
N ARG A 140 4.61 -16.31 -2.61
CA ARG A 140 5.01 -16.80 -3.92
C ARG A 140 4.46 -18.20 -4.17
N GLU A 141 3.82 -18.40 -5.32
CA GLU A 141 3.49 -19.73 -5.88
C GLU A 141 4.63 -20.24 -6.77
#